data_AF-A0A812J1T8-F1
#
_entry.id   AF-A0A812J1T8-F1
#
_cell.length_a   1.000
_cell.length_b   1.000
_cell.length_c   1.000
_cell.angle_alpha   90.00
_cell.angle_beta   90.00
_cell.angle_gamma   90.00
#
_symmetry.space_group_name_H-M   'P 1'
#
loop_
_entity.id
_entity.type
_entity.pdbx_description
1 polymer ?
#
loop_
_entity_poly.entity_id
_entity_poly.type
_entity_poly.pdbx_seq_one_letter_code
_entity_poly.pdbx_strand_id
1 'polypeptide(L)'
;EIRSGRKTSHWIWYIWPSLDEVRKTSRPQYSLRSRGDADAFLSDPGLRKNLYEISEVALSHLLKGTAPGILFGSRTDVEKFGETVTCFALVALEARDLELSELMVSCLEALGGDLHAETVKYLLSHAEGLTSLAPSGSTTLDLRCLRDALARLKEEKQAELLPSGSCDSAPVLRPETAEAAEAAKSVPEEVAASDGA
;
A
#
# COMPACT_ATOMS: atom_id res chain seq x y z
N GLU A 1 18.24 10.44 9.69
CA GLU A 1 17.69 11.80 9.58
C GLU A 1 16.18 11.84 9.74
N ILE A 2 15.38 11.28 8.82
CA ILE A 2 13.91 11.31 8.94
C ILE A 2 13.40 10.65 10.22
N ARG A 3 14.00 9.53 10.67
CA ARG A 3 13.70 8.94 11.99
C ARG A 3 13.91 9.92 13.14
N SER A 4 14.89 10.82 13.03
CA SER A 4 15.18 11.88 14.00
C SER A 4 14.27 13.10 13.86
N GLY A 5 13.28 13.08 12.96
CA GLY A 5 12.27 14.13 12.79
C GLY A 5 12.71 15.33 11.97
N ARG A 6 13.92 15.31 11.38
CA ARG A 6 14.43 16.39 10.54
C ARG A 6 15.47 15.91 9.54
N LYS A 7 15.24 16.21 8.26
CA LYS A 7 16.24 16.13 7.19
C LYS A 7 17.24 17.28 7.31
N THR A 8 18.52 16.95 7.14
CA THR A 8 19.65 17.89 7.26
C THR A 8 20.65 17.79 6.11
N SER A 9 20.73 16.64 5.43
CA SER A 9 21.71 16.41 4.36
C SER A 9 21.10 16.38 2.94
N HIS A 10 21.96 16.27 1.93
CA HIS A 10 21.64 16.37 0.52
C HIS A 10 21.41 15.00 -0.15
N TRP A 11 20.24 14.41 0.08
CA TRP A 11 19.88 13.09 -0.46
C TRP A 11 18.49 13.00 -1.12
N ILE A 12 17.75 14.11 -1.13
CA ILE A 12 16.34 14.14 -1.55
C ILE A 12 16.11 13.51 -2.93
N TRP A 13 17.00 13.77 -3.90
CA TRP A 13 16.78 13.42 -5.30
C TRP A 13 16.81 11.92 -5.60
N TYR A 14 17.64 11.15 -4.89
CA TYR A 14 17.80 9.72 -5.15
C TYR A 14 16.98 8.83 -4.20
N ILE A 15 16.27 9.45 -3.26
CA ILE A 15 15.34 8.75 -2.35
C ILE A 15 13.89 9.09 -2.69
N TRP A 16 13.60 10.38 -2.94
CA TRP A 16 12.31 10.86 -3.41
C TRP A 16 12.48 11.54 -4.76
N PRO A 17 12.55 10.76 -5.85
CA PRO A 17 12.81 11.28 -7.18
C PRO A 17 11.56 11.95 -7.78
N SER A 18 11.78 13.01 -8.54
CA SER A 18 10.74 13.73 -9.28
C SER A 18 10.88 13.49 -10.78
N LEU A 19 9.78 13.60 -11.52
CA LEU A 19 9.81 13.61 -12.99
C LEU A 19 10.58 14.83 -13.51
N ASP A 20 11.40 14.63 -14.54
CA ASP A 20 12.26 15.68 -15.10
C ASP A 20 11.46 16.80 -15.79
N GLU A 21 10.28 16.48 -16.32
CA GLU A 21 9.32 17.43 -16.89
C GLU A 21 8.63 18.27 -15.82
N VAL A 22 8.48 17.73 -14.61
CA VAL A 22 7.83 18.42 -13.49
C VAL A 22 8.80 19.36 -12.80
N ARG A 23 10.05 18.93 -12.58
CA ARG A 23 11.03 19.71 -11.82
C ARG A 23 12.44 19.55 -12.37
N LYS A 24 13.04 20.69 -12.74
CA LYS A 24 14.49 20.78 -12.94
C LYS A 24 15.21 20.81 -11.60
N THR A 25 16.18 19.91 -11.44
CA THR A 25 16.94 19.74 -10.20
C THR A 25 18.42 19.98 -10.42
N SER A 26 19.17 20.27 -9.36
CA SER A 26 20.64 20.37 -9.40
C SER A 26 21.34 19.03 -9.63
N ARG A 27 20.60 17.92 -9.58
CA ARG A 27 21.09 16.55 -9.79
C ARG A 27 20.20 15.83 -10.82
N PRO A 28 20.18 16.27 -12.09
CA PRO A 28 19.30 15.73 -13.11
C PRO A 28 19.51 14.24 -13.38
N GLN A 29 20.68 13.69 -13.04
CA GLN A 29 20.97 12.25 -13.14
C GLN A 29 20.08 11.36 -12.25
N TYR A 30 19.38 11.94 -11.27
CA TYR A 30 18.45 11.22 -10.39
C TYR A 30 16.97 11.53 -10.70
N SER A 31 16.69 12.37 -11.70
CA SER A 31 15.32 12.64 -12.12
C SER A 31 14.76 11.45 -12.90
N LEU A 32 13.46 11.17 -12.73
CA LEU A 32 12.74 10.21 -13.57
C LEU A 32 12.48 10.88 -14.93
N ARG A 33 13.04 10.34 -16.01
CA ARG A 33 12.97 10.96 -17.34
C ARG A 33 11.70 10.59 -18.11
N SER A 34 11.00 9.58 -17.61
CA SER A 34 9.81 9.03 -18.25
C SER A 34 8.92 8.34 -17.23
N ARG A 35 7.69 8.04 -17.63
CA ARG A 35 6.84 7.09 -16.91
C ARG A 35 7.52 5.72 -16.74
N GLY A 36 8.20 5.23 -17.79
CA GLY A 36 8.93 3.96 -17.74
C GLY A 36 10.04 3.93 -16.69
N ASP A 37 10.66 5.08 -16.39
CA ASP A 37 11.64 5.18 -15.30
C ASP A 37 10.97 5.00 -13.94
N ALA A 38 9.75 5.50 -13.76
CA ALA A 38 8.97 5.30 -12.54
C ALA A 38 8.55 3.83 -12.38
N ASP A 39 8.12 3.19 -13.47
CA ASP A 39 7.78 1.76 -13.48
C ASP A 39 9.02 0.90 -13.17
N ALA A 40 10.17 1.24 -13.75
CA ALA A 40 11.44 0.56 -13.48
C ALA A 40 11.91 0.76 -12.04
N PHE A 41 11.77 1.98 -11.48
CA PHE A 41 12.05 2.26 -10.08
C PHE A 41 11.20 1.39 -9.15
N LEU A 42 9.90 1.28 -9.45
CA LEU A 42 8.97 0.46 -8.67
C LEU A 42 9.28 -1.04 -8.78
N SER A 43 9.72 -1.49 -9.96
CA SER A 43 10.03 -2.89 -10.21
C SER A 43 11.33 -3.35 -9.54
N ASP A 44 12.23 -2.43 -9.18
CA ASP A 44 13.44 -2.75 -8.43
C ASP A 44 13.10 -2.96 -6.93
N PRO A 45 13.32 -4.17 -6.38
CA PRO A 45 12.93 -4.48 -5.00
C PRO A 45 13.64 -3.62 -3.95
N GLY A 46 14.88 -3.21 -4.22
CA GLY A 46 15.67 -2.38 -3.31
C GLY A 46 15.16 -0.95 -3.28
N LEU A 47 14.92 -0.36 -4.45
CA LEU A 47 14.39 1.00 -4.58
C LEU A 47 12.95 1.10 -4.03
N ARG A 48 12.07 0.16 -4.38
CA ARG A 48 10.72 0.07 -3.84
C ARG A 48 10.73 -0.02 -2.32
N LYS A 49 11.54 -0.92 -1.76
CA LYS A 49 11.67 -1.09 -0.31
C LYS A 49 12.16 0.19 0.37
N ASN A 50 13.21 0.81 -0.16
CA ASN A 50 13.77 2.03 0.42
C ASN A 50 12.76 3.19 0.38
N LEU A 51 12.03 3.34 -0.73
CA LEU A 51 10.97 4.34 -0.88
C LEU A 51 9.85 4.10 0.13
N TYR A 52 9.42 2.84 0.31
CA TYR A 52 8.42 2.47 1.31
C TYR A 52 8.88 2.84 2.73
N GLU A 53 10.02 2.30 3.17
CA GLU A 53 10.50 2.44 4.55
C GLU A 53 10.69 3.91 4.95
N ILE A 54 11.28 4.73 4.07
CA ILE A 54 11.50 6.14 4.43
C ILE A 54 10.20 6.95 4.45
N SER A 55 9.27 6.64 3.54
CA SER A 55 7.99 7.35 3.45
C SER A 55 7.08 6.98 4.61
N GLU A 56 7.12 5.73 5.08
CA GLU A 56 6.43 5.28 6.30
C GLU A 56 6.92 6.04 7.55
N VAL A 57 8.24 6.21 7.70
CA VAL A 57 8.80 6.99 8.81
C VAL A 57 8.39 8.47 8.69
N ALA A 58 8.40 9.03 7.48
CA ALA A 58 7.94 10.40 7.25
C ALA A 58 6.48 10.57 7.64
N LEU A 59 5.59 9.67 7.19
CA LEU A 59 4.18 9.64 7.54
C LEU A 59 3.97 9.58 9.06
N SER A 60 4.71 8.73 9.77
CA SER A 60 4.63 8.64 11.24
C SER A 60 4.88 9.99 11.93
N HIS A 61 5.82 10.79 11.44
CA HIS A 61 6.10 12.12 11.98
C HIS A 61 5.02 13.13 11.62
N LEU A 62 4.50 13.09 10.39
CA LEU A 62 3.42 13.98 9.95
C LEU A 62 2.14 13.71 10.75
N LEU A 63 1.78 12.44 10.99
CA LEU A 63 0.64 12.06 11.82
C LEU A 63 0.79 12.46 13.30
N LYS A 64 2.03 12.59 13.79
CA LYS A 64 2.33 13.14 15.12
C LYS A 64 2.25 14.68 15.18
N GLY A 65 1.92 15.33 14.07
CA GLY A 65 1.81 16.80 13.98
C GLY A 65 3.13 17.52 13.70
N THR A 66 4.18 16.80 13.28
CA THR A 66 5.42 17.47 12.85
C THR A 66 5.15 18.27 11.58
N ALA A 67 5.42 19.58 11.61
CA ALA A 67 5.22 20.40 10.43
C ALA A 67 6.10 19.92 9.25
N PRO A 68 5.57 19.82 8.02
CA PRO A 68 6.34 19.34 6.87
C PRO A 68 7.65 20.12 6.65
N GLY A 69 7.62 21.45 6.77
CA GLY A 69 8.83 22.28 6.63
C GLY A 69 9.91 22.00 7.68
N ILE A 70 9.52 21.49 8.87
CA ILE A 70 10.46 21.03 9.90
C ILE A 70 11.05 19.67 9.50
N LEU A 71 10.18 18.72 9.13
CA LEU A 71 10.57 17.35 8.82
C LEU A 71 11.49 17.28 7.59
N PHE A 72 11.13 17.96 6.51
CA PHE A 72 11.86 17.96 5.24
C PHE A 72 12.94 19.05 5.19
N GLY A 73 12.94 19.99 6.13
CA GLY A 73 13.99 21.00 6.30
C GLY A 73 13.91 22.20 5.35
N SER A 74 13.09 22.14 4.29
CA SER A 74 12.85 23.27 3.39
C SER A 74 11.51 23.14 2.68
N ARG A 75 10.94 24.27 2.22
CA ARG A 75 9.72 24.26 1.39
C ARG A 75 9.93 23.47 0.09
N THR A 76 11.10 23.61 -0.54
CA THR A 76 11.44 22.89 -1.78
C THR A 76 11.45 21.38 -1.59
N ASP A 77 11.92 20.89 -0.45
CA ASP A 77 11.93 19.46 -0.15
C ASP A 77 10.53 18.93 0.19
N VAL A 78 9.65 19.75 0.79
CA VAL A 78 8.22 19.43 0.96
C VAL A 78 7.55 19.24 -0.40
N GLU A 79 7.76 20.18 -1.34
CA GLU A 79 7.18 20.10 -2.68
C GLU A 79 7.69 18.87 -3.44
N LYS A 80 9.00 18.58 -3.37
CA LYS A 80 9.58 17.35 -3.93
C LYS A 80 8.96 16.08 -3.37
N PHE A 81 8.74 16.03 -2.07
CA PHE A 81 8.08 14.89 -1.44
C PHE A 81 6.66 14.74 -1.99
N GLY A 82 5.89 15.84 -2.07
CA GLY A 82 4.56 15.87 -2.70
C GLY A 82 4.53 15.37 -4.14
N GLU A 83 5.49 15.79 -4.97
CA GLU A 83 5.66 15.32 -6.35
C GLU A 83 5.91 13.81 -6.41
N THR A 84 6.78 13.31 -5.54
CA THR A 84 7.17 11.90 -5.48
C THR A 84 6.00 11.04 -5.03
N VAL A 85 5.34 11.38 -3.91
CA VAL A 85 4.21 10.60 -3.39
C VAL A 85 3.03 10.62 -4.36
N THR A 86 2.80 11.74 -5.07
CA THR A 86 1.79 11.78 -6.15
C THR A 86 2.15 10.79 -7.27
N CYS A 87 3.41 10.79 -7.70
CA CYS A 87 3.87 9.91 -8.78
C CYS A 87 3.69 8.44 -8.40
N PHE A 88 4.23 8.02 -7.25
CA PHE A 88 4.20 6.63 -6.84
C PHE A 88 2.83 6.18 -6.33
N ALA A 89 1.95 7.07 -5.84
CA ALA A 89 0.56 6.71 -5.58
C ALA A 89 -0.14 6.16 -6.83
N LEU A 90 0.07 6.83 -7.98
CA LEU A 90 -0.53 6.47 -9.26
C LEU A 90 0.14 5.25 -9.90
N VAL A 91 1.47 5.29 -10.01
CA VAL A 91 2.23 4.22 -10.65
C VAL A 91 2.07 2.89 -9.91
N ALA A 92 2.12 2.91 -8.58
CA ALA A 92 1.91 1.71 -7.77
C ALA A 92 0.48 1.17 -7.85
N LEU A 93 -0.52 2.05 -7.95
CA LEU A 93 -1.92 1.65 -8.10
C LEU A 93 -2.13 0.86 -9.40
N GLU A 94 -1.61 1.39 -10.51
CA GLU A 94 -1.71 0.75 -11.82
C GLU A 94 -0.94 -0.57 -11.87
N ALA A 95 0.23 -0.63 -11.23
CA ALA A 95 1.03 -1.84 -11.08
C ALA A 95 0.46 -2.86 -10.07
N ARG A 96 -0.69 -2.57 -9.44
CA ARG A 96 -1.32 -3.39 -8.39
C ARG A 96 -0.45 -3.59 -7.13
N ASP A 97 0.53 -2.71 -6.90
CA ASP A 97 1.22 -2.57 -5.61
C ASP A 97 0.38 -1.69 -4.67
N LEU A 98 -0.71 -2.29 -4.17
CA LEU A 98 -1.72 -1.60 -3.35
C LEU A 98 -1.16 -1.11 -2.01
N GLU A 99 -0.15 -1.79 -1.47
CA GLU A 99 0.49 -1.45 -0.21
C GLU A 99 1.28 -0.14 -0.33
N LEU A 100 2.13 -0.03 -1.35
CA LEU A 100 2.87 1.20 -1.59
C LEU A 100 1.93 2.34 -1.97
N SER A 101 0.96 2.08 -2.84
CA SER A 101 -0.01 3.11 -3.26
C SER A 101 -0.79 3.67 -2.08
N GLU A 102 -1.27 2.82 -1.17
CA GLU A 102 -1.96 3.27 0.05
C GLU A 102 -1.07 4.11 0.97
N LEU A 103 0.20 3.72 1.14
CA LEU A 103 1.16 4.51 1.91
C LEU A 103 1.32 5.91 1.30
N MET A 104 1.47 6.00 -0.03
CA MET A 104 1.64 7.28 -0.72
C MET A 104 0.38 8.16 -0.61
N VAL A 105 -0.81 7.58 -0.76
CA VAL A 105 -2.08 8.29 -0.53
C VAL A 105 -2.16 8.82 0.90
N SER A 106 -1.76 8.02 1.89
CA SER A 106 -1.75 8.46 3.30
C SER A 106 -0.73 9.58 3.55
N CYS A 107 0.40 9.58 2.86
CA CYS A 107 1.35 10.70 2.89
C CYS A 107 0.74 11.97 2.30
N LEU A 108 0.00 11.89 1.19
CA LEU A 108 -0.69 13.02 0.58
C LEU A 108 -1.72 13.65 1.52
N GLU A 109 -2.52 12.83 2.20
CA GLU A 109 -3.47 13.30 3.22
C GLU A 109 -2.76 14.07 4.33
N ALA A 110 -1.65 13.53 4.83
CA ALA A 110 -0.86 14.15 5.89
C ALA A 110 -0.17 15.46 5.46
N LEU A 111 0.01 15.70 4.16
CA LEU A 111 0.56 16.94 3.61
C LEU A 111 -0.50 18.02 3.33
N GLY A 112 -1.79 17.67 3.30
CA GLY A 112 -2.87 18.60 2.98
C GLY A 112 -3.93 18.06 2.01
N GLY A 113 -3.75 16.86 1.44
CA GLY A 113 -4.79 16.15 0.69
C GLY A 113 -4.86 16.44 -0.81
N ASP A 114 -3.89 17.18 -1.37
CA ASP A 114 -3.88 17.53 -2.80
C ASP A 114 -2.84 16.71 -3.58
N LEU A 115 -3.22 16.28 -4.78
CA LEU A 115 -2.29 15.71 -5.75
C LEU A 115 -1.49 16.81 -6.42
N HIS A 116 -0.22 16.55 -6.71
CA HIS A 116 0.60 17.49 -7.47
C HIS A 116 0.14 17.55 -8.94
N ALA A 117 -0.45 18.67 -9.35
CA ALA A 117 -1.16 18.82 -10.62
C ALA A 117 -0.31 18.50 -11.86
N GLU A 118 0.92 19.02 -11.95
CA GLU A 118 1.78 18.75 -13.13
C GLU A 118 2.26 17.29 -13.16
N THR A 119 2.42 16.65 -12.00
CA THR A 119 2.74 15.22 -11.92
C THR A 119 1.57 14.38 -12.44
N VAL A 120 0.34 14.69 -12.01
CA VAL A 120 -0.88 14.02 -12.48
C VAL A 120 -1.04 14.20 -13.98
N LYS A 121 -0.94 15.43 -14.47
CA LYS A 121 -1.06 15.76 -15.90
C LYS A 121 -0.04 15.02 -16.76
N TYR A 122 1.21 14.95 -16.31
CA TYR A 122 2.24 14.20 -17.00
C TYR A 122 1.88 12.71 -17.07
N LEU A 123 1.50 12.11 -15.94
CA LEU A 123 1.22 10.67 -15.89
C LEU A 123 -0.03 10.30 -16.69
N LEU A 124 -1.10 11.09 -16.64
CA LEU A 124 -2.32 10.85 -17.42
C LEU A 124 -2.09 10.98 -18.93
N SER A 125 -1.16 11.84 -19.37
CA SER A 125 -0.81 11.94 -20.79
C SER A 125 0.07 10.79 -21.31
N HIS A 126 0.58 9.94 -20.41
CA HIS A 126 1.49 8.83 -20.73
C HIS A 126 1.01 7.48 -20.16
N ALA A 127 -0.25 7.38 -19.72
CA ALA A 127 -0.82 6.16 -19.16
C ALA A 127 -2.25 5.90 -19.65
N GLU A 128 -2.42 4.77 -20.35
CA GLU A 128 -3.74 4.35 -20.83
C GLU A 128 -4.62 3.84 -19.67
N GLY A 129 -4.04 3.15 -18.68
CA GLY A 129 -4.78 2.57 -17.55
C GLY A 129 -5.25 3.60 -16.53
N LEU A 130 -4.44 4.62 -16.22
CA LEU A 130 -4.80 5.67 -15.25
C LEU A 130 -5.98 6.54 -15.70
N THR A 131 -6.21 6.66 -17.01
CA THR A 131 -7.33 7.45 -17.55
C THR A 131 -8.69 6.86 -17.14
N SER A 132 -8.76 5.55 -16.89
CA SER A 132 -9.96 4.86 -16.39
C SER A 132 -10.28 5.14 -14.91
N LEU A 133 -9.31 5.69 -14.15
CA LEU A 133 -9.49 6.04 -12.73
C LEU A 133 -10.27 7.33 -12.53
N ALA A 134 -10.30 8.20 -13.54
CA ALA A 134 -11.09 9.41 -13.50
C ALA A 134 -12.59 9.05 -13.60
N PRO A 135 -13.47 9.61 -12.75
CA PRO A 135 -14.91 9.42 -12.87
C PRO A 135 -15.37 9.78 -14.27
N SER A 136 -16.31 9.02 -14.84
CA SER A 136 -16.88 9.32 -16.16
C SER A 136 -17.44 10.76 -16.18
N GLY A 137 -16.74 11.66 -16.88
CA GLY A 137 -17.09 13.08 -17.00
C GLY A 137 -16.22 14.05 -16.17
N SER A 138 -15.30 13.58 -15.32
CA SER A 138 -14.29 14.43 -14.66
C SER A 138 -12.97 14.35 -15.42
N THR A 139 -12.43 15.50 -15.81
CA THR A 139 -11.07 15.61 -16.37
C THR A 139 -9.99 15.71 -15.30
N THR A 140 -10.38 15.71 -14.02
CA THR A 140 -9.48 15.94 -12.89
C THR A 140 -9.49 14.72 -11.97
N LEU A 141 -8.31 14.11 -11.85
CA LEU A 141 -8.03 13.07 -10.86
C LEU A 141 -7.75 13.76 -9.51
N ASP A 142 -8.47 13.38 -8.47
CA ASP A 142 -8.27 13.87 -7.11
C ASP A 142 -7.97 12.71 -6.14
N LEU A 143 -7.68 13.06 -4.88
CA LEU A 143 -7.33 12.07 -3.87
C LEU A 143 -8.48 11.10 -3.55
N ARG A 144 -9.74 11.54 -3.67
CA ARG A 144 -10.91 10.68 -3.47
C ARG A 144 -10.98 9.61 -4.55
N CYS A 145 -10.73 9.98 -5.80
CA CYS A 145 -10.68 9.02 -6.91
C CYS A 145 -9.64 7.91 -6.65
N LEU A 146 -8.48 8.25 -6.09
CA LEU A 146 -7.46 7.26 -5.73
C LEU A 146 -7.87 6.37 -4.55
N ARG A 147 -8.50 6.93 -3.53
CA ARG A 147 -9.05 6.17 -2.39
C ARG A 147 -10.11 5.18 -2.85
N ASP A 148 -11.04 5.62 -3.69
CA ASP A 148 -12.10 4.77 -4.24
C ASP A 148 -11.52 3.65 -5.11
N ALA A 149 -10.55 3.97 -5.97
CA ALA A 149 -9.86 2.97 -6.76
C ALA A 149 -9.15 1.94 -5.89
N LEU A 150 -8.35 2.38 -4.90
CA LEU A 150 -7.69 1.48 -3.95
C LEU A 150 -8.67 0.55 -3.24
N ALA A 151 -9.81 1.07 -2.78
CA ALA A 151 -10.84 0.26 -2.14
C ALA A 151 -11.36 -0.84 -3.07
N ARG A 152 -11.74 -0.49 -4.31
CA ARG A 152 -12.19 -1.48 -5.31
C ARG A 152 -11.15 -2.54 -5.59
N LEU A 153 -9.89 -2.15 -5.84
CA LEU A 153 -8.82 -3.11 -6.17
C LEU A 153 -8.47 -4.03 -4.98
N LYS A 154 -8.62 -3.54 -3.73
CA LYS A 154 -8.46 -4.35 -2.53
C LYS A 154 -9.58 -5.38 -2.39
N GLU A 155 -10.82 -4.99 -2.67
CA GLU A 155 -11.97 -5.91 -2.69
C GLU A 155 -11.80 -6.99 -3.77
N GLU A 156 -11.38 -6.61 -4.99
CA GLU A 156 -11.05 -7.54 -6.08
C GLU A 156 -9.98 -8.56 -5.63
N LYS A 157 -8.85 -8.07 -5.08
CA LYS A 157 -7.75 -8.91 -4.61
C LYS A 157 -8.19 -9.86 -3.49
N GLN A 158 -9.06 -9.42 -2.60
CA GLN A 158 -9.60 -10.25 -1.52
C GLN A 158 -10.56 -11.31 -2.05
N ALA A 159 -11.39 -10.97 -3.04
CA ALA A 159 -12.31 -11.91 -3.69
C ALA A 159 -11.56 -12.99 -4.49
N GLU A 160 -10.45 -12.64 -5.15
CA GLU A 160 -9.57 -13.61 -5.84
C GLU A 160 -8.87 -14.58 -4.87
N LEU A 161 -8.59 -14.14 -3.64
CA LEU A 161 -7.91 -14.95 -2.62
C LEU A 161 -8.83 -15.97 -1.94
N LEU A 162 -10.15 -15.77 -2.01
CA LEU A 162 -11.12 -16.75 -1.52
C LEU A 162 -11.21 -17.89 -2.54
N PRO A 163 -10.89 -19.15 -2.17
CA PRO A 163 -11.04 -20.26 -3.08
C PRO A 163 -12.51 -20.32 -3.51
N SER A 164 -12.76 -20.37 -4.82
CA SER A 164 -14.07 -20.66 -5.35
C SER A 164 -14.54 -21.96 -4.70
N GLY A 165 -15.48 -21.83 -3.77
CA GLY A 165 -16.10 -22.97 -3.11
C GLY A 165 -16.69 -23.85 -4.19
N SER A 166 -16.00 -24.97 -4.45
CA SER A 166 -16.50 -26.07 -5.23
C SER A 166 -17.89 -26.41 -4.71
N CYS A 167 -18.89 -26.22 -5.56
CA CYS A 167 -20.16 -26.90 -5.42
C CYS A 167 -19.91 -28.38 -5.72
N ASP A 168 -19.63 -29.17 -4.69
CA ASP A 168 -19.85 -30.60 -4.79
C ASP A 168 -21.19 -30.91 -4.12
N SER A 169 -22.17 -31.21 -4.98
CA SER A 169 -23.48 -31.68 -4.59
C SER A 169 -23.34 -33.02 -3.88
N ALA A 170 -23.24 -33.02 -2.54
CA ALA A 170 -23.40 -34.24 -1.78
C ALA A 170 -24.88 -34.69 -1.85
N PRO A 171 -25.19 -35.93 -2.26
CA PRO A 171 -26.56 -36.42 -2.22
C PRO A 171 -26.98 -36.70 -0.78
N VAL A 172 -28.25 -36.38 -0.52
CA VAL A 172 -29.02 -36.56 0.71
C VAL A 172 -28.88 -37.98 1.28
N LEU A 173 -28.59 -38.07 2.59
CA LEU A 173 -28.98 -39.22 3.43
C LEU A 173 -29.60 -38.68 4.74
N ARG A 174 -30.92 -38.89 4.87
CA ARG A 174 -31.66 -38.66 6.11
C ARG A 174 -31.36 -39.80 7.10
N PRO A 175 -31.21 -39.55 8.41
CA PRO A 175 -31.26 -40.62 9.38
C PRO A 175 -32.72 -40.95 9.73
N GLU A 176 -33.12 -42.18 9.44
CA GLU A 176 -34.29 -42.84 10.02
C GLU A 176 -34.00 -43.23 11.48
N THR A 177 -35.03 -43.16 12.30
CA THR A 177 -35.09 -43.45 13.74
C THR A 177 -35.03 -44.95 14.06
N ALA A 178 -34.33 -45.34 15.14
CA ALA A 178 -34.66 -46.41 16.12
C ALA A 178 -33.40 -46.68 16.98
N GLU A 179 -33.36 -46.44 18.29
CA GLU A 179 -33.98 -47.16 19.42
C GLU A 179 -32.93 -48.04 20.15
N ALA A 180 -33.13 -48.15 21.46
CA ALA A 180 -32.18 -48.45 22.52
C ALA A 180 -31.63 -49.89 22.57
N ALA A 181 -30.47 -50.04 23.21
CA ALA A 181 -30.21 -51.17 24.11
C ALA A 181 -29.17 -50.81 25.18
N GLU A 182 -29.69 -50.78 26.41
CA GLU A 182 -29.04 -50.66 27.71
C GLU A 182 -28.39 -51.98 28.15
N ALA A 183 -27.26 -51.94 28.88
CA ALA A 183 -27.02 -52.68 30.14
C ALA A 183 -25.52 -52.92 30.47
N ALA A 184 -25.07 -52.23 31.52
CA ALA A 184 -24.34 -52.68 32.72
C ALA A 184 -23.21 -53.74 32.65
N LYS A 185 -22.03 -53.41 33.21
CA LYS A 185 -21.62 -53.83 34.59
C LYS A 185 -20.20 -53.39 34.99
N SER A 186 -20.12 -52.83 36.20
CA SER A 186 -19.16 -53.13 37.28
C SER A 186 -17.66 -52.77 37.19
N VAL A 187 -17.31 -51.78 38.03
CA VAL A 187 -16.08 -51.50 38.83
C VAL A 187 -15.60 -52.80 39.56
N PRO A 188 -14.35 -53.00 40.06
CA PRO A 188 -13.47 -51.97 40.63
C PRO A 188 -11.92 -52.09 40.54
N GLU A 189 -11.29 -50.94 40.80
CA GLU A 189 -10.14 -50.67 41.71
C GLU A 189 -9.01 -51.72 41.86
N GLU A 190 -7.78 -51.34 41.49
CA GLU A 190 -6.60 -51.79 42.23
C GLU A 190 -5.46 -50.74 42.19
N VAL A 191 -4.62 -50.84 43.20
CA VAL A 191 -3.83 -49.83 43.89
C VAL A 191 -2.34 -50.03 43.58
N ALA A 192 -1.52 -49.07 44.01
CA ALA A 192 -0.06 -49.15 44.25
C ALA A 192 0.87 -48.83 43.06
N ALA A 193 2.08 -48.31 43.24
CA ALA A 193 2.77 -47.49 44.25
C ALA A 193 4.23 -47.38 43.74
N SER A 194 4.92 -46.26 44.04
CA SER A 194 6.40 -46.15 44.15
C SER A 194 7.20 -46.29 42.84
N ASP A 195 8.41 -45.76 42.65
CA ASP A 195 9.30 -44.86 43.41
C ASP A 195 10.43 -44.43 42.45
N GLY A 196 11.07 -43.31 42.76
CA GLY A 196 12.51 -43.05 42.60
C GLY A 196 13.23 -43.23 41.25
N ALA A 197 13.74 -42.11 40.70
CA ALA A 197 15.16 -41.70 40.86
C ALA A 197 15.38 -40.30 40.30
#